data_AF-W4P6U9-F1
#
_entry.id   AF-W4P6U9-F1
#
_cell.length_a   1.000
_cell.length_b   1.000
_cell.length_c   1.000
_cell.angle_alpha   90.00
_cell.angle_beta   90.00
_cell.angle_gamma   90.00
#
_symmetry.space_group_name_H-M   'P 1'
#
loop_
_entity.id
_entity.type
_entity.pdbx_description
1 polymer ?
#
loop_
_entity_poly.entity_id
_entity_poly.type
_entity_poly.pdbx_seq_one_letter_code
_entity_poly.pdbx_strand_id
1 'polypeptide(L)'
;MYEERDPRMAVSVILPYSSFKGWYANAPMDCEYVVASGVNEKYGMIRVNQNFETYLWRKFVAEYNMGGAINNRAHTPINFPLIRYADVLLMLAECYNEEGKQDDAVGLINEVRARVNMPGINSGPAWLEARTKNQVFARIRHERAVELAAEGLSFSDMRRWGLLETLNEKKEKDFTGKVRYTRKVSSRDYLWPIPAEEIEKNSSLKPNNPGW
;
A
#
# COMPACT_ATOMS: atom_id res chain seq x y z
N MET A 1 10.44 -16.41 -9.29
CA MET A 1 9.18 -16.12 -8.53
C MET A 1 8.65 -14.72 -8.81
N TYR A 2 9.48 -13.67 -8.81
CA TYR A 2 8.99 -12.28 -8.92
C TYR A 2 8.98 -11.71 -10.35
N GLU A 3 9.66 -12.36 -11.30
CA GLU A 3 9.82 -11.87 -12.68
C GLU A 3 8.52 -11.84 -13.49
N GLU A 4 7.55 -12.70 -13.16
CA GLU A 4 6.24 -12.77 -13.83
C GLU A 4 5.13 -12.04 -13.04
N ARG A 5 5.51 -11.11 -12.15
CA ARG A 5 4.57 -10.32 -11.35
C ARG A 5 4.37 -8.94 -11.96
N ASP A 6 3.35 -8.24 -11.47
CA ASP A 6 3.13 -6.84 -11.83
C ASP A 6 4.43 -6.05 -11.59
N PRO A 7 4.96 -5.33 -12.61
CA PRO A 7 6.26 -4.66 -12.50
C PRO A 7 6.30 -3.62 -11.39
N ARG A 8 5.15 -3.07 -10.99
CA ARG A 8 5.05 -2.13 -9.85
C ARG A 8 5.41 -2.77 -8.52
N MET A 9 5.40 -4.10 -8.42
CA MET A 9 5.81 -4.82 -7.21
C MET A 9 7.26 -4.47 -6.82
N ALA A 10 8.21 -4.61 -7.76
CA ALA A 10 9.63 -4.34 -7.51
C ALA A 10 9.92 -2.84 -7.31
N VAL A 11 9.04 -1.96 -7.81
CA VAL A 11 9.11 -0.50 -7.59
C VAL A 11 8.57 -0.13 -6.20
N SER A 12 7.53 -0.82 -5.74
CA SER A 12 6.85 -0.51 -4.49
C SER A 12 7.58 -1.09 -3.27
N VAL A 13 8.10 -2.30 -3.39
CA VAL A 13 8.75 -3.03 -2.30
C VAL A 13 10.14 -3.52 -2.67
N ILE A 14 11.01 -3.63 -1.67
CA ILE A 14 12.28 -4.33 -1.77
C ILE A 14 11.99 -5.83 -1.65
N LEU A 15 12.38 -6.58 -2.68
CA LEU A 15 12.16 -8.02 -2.76
C LEU A 15 13.35 -8.78 -2.14
N PRO A 16 13.12 -9.99 -1.58
CA PRO A 16 14.21 -10.88 -1.20
C PRO A 16 15.20 -11.06 -2.35
N TYR A 17 16.49 -10.97 -2.03
CA TYR A 17 17.62 -11.06 -2.95
C TYR A 17 17.63 -9.99 -4.05
N SER A 18 17.04 -8.82 -3.75
CA SER A 18 17.18 -7.62 -4.58
C SER A 18 18.09 -6.59 -3.92
N SER A 19 18.74 -5.78 -4.74
CA SER A 19 19.61 -4.70 -4.28
C SER A 19 18.83 -3.44 -3.91
N PHE A 20 19.38 -2.69 -2.96
CA PHE A 20 18.93 -1.38 -2.54
C PHE A 20 20.14 -0.49 -2.24
N LYS A 21 20.05 0.78 -2.63
CA LYS A 21 21.09 1.77 -2.40
C LYS A 21 21.01 2.28 -0.96
N GLY A 22 21.63 1.55 -0.05
CA GLY A 22 21.51 1.71 1.40
C GLY A 22 22.55 2.65 2.01
N TRP A 23 22.82 2.46 3.30
CA TRP A 23 23.77 3.29 4.06
C TRP A 23 24.27 2.52 5.26
N TYR A 24 25.58 2.52 5.47
CA TYR A 24 26.23 1.86 6.58
C TYR A 24 27.43 2.67 7.04
N ALA A 25 27.63 2.77 8.36
CA ALA A 25 28.78 3.43 8.98
C ALA A 25 29.11 4.82 8.37
N ASN A 26 28.10 5.69 8.22
CA ASN A 26 28.23 7.04 7.67
C ASN A 26 28.72 7.11 6.21
N ALA A 27 28.52 6.04 5.43
CA ALA A 27 28.85 6.00 4.01
C ALA A 27 27.74 5.33 3.17
N PRO A 28 27.60 5.70 1.88
CA PRO A 28 26.76 4.97 0.95
C PRO A 28 27.27 3.53 0.80
N MET A 29 26.35 2.58 0.80
CA MET A 29 26.67 1.16 0.63
C MET A 29 25.53 0.49 -0.14
N ASP A 30 25.89 -0.30 -1.15
CA ASP A 30 24.92 -1.19 -1.78
C ASP A 30 24.55 -2.30 -0.81
N CYS A 31 23.25 -2.49 -0.64
CA CYS A 31 22.71 -3.50 0.24
C CYS A 31 21.86 -4.50 -0.53
N GLU A 32 21.84 -5.74 -0.08
CA GLU A 32 20.98 -6.81 -0.60
C GLU A 32 20.00 -7.24 0.48
N TYR A 33 18.73 -7.44 0.12
CA TYR A 33 17.76 -8.00 1.06
C TYR A 33 17.92 -9.52 1.19
N VAL A 34 18.81 -9.97 2.07
CA VAL A 34 19.08 -11.39 2.30
C VAL A 34 18.11 -11.96 3.35
N VAL A 35 17.52 -13.11 3.04
CA VAL A 35 16.65 -13.87 3.96
C VAL A 35 17.36 -15.14 4.41
N ALA A 36 18.18 -15.02 5.45
CA ALA A 36 19.00 -16.10 5.98
C ALA A 36 19.32 -15.88 7.47
N SER A 37 19.86 -16.91 8.13
CA SER A 37 20.50 -16.73 9.43
C SER A 37 21.84 -15.97 9.28
N GLY A 38 22.22 -15.20 10.29
CA GLY A 38 23.52 -14.50 10.30
C GLY A 38 23.59 -13.23 9.43
N VAL A 39 22.45 -12.68 9.01
CA VAL A 39 22.37 -11.39 8.29
C VAL A 39 23.02 -10.27 9.11
N ASN A 40 23.94 -9.54 8.48
CA ASN A 40 24.72 -8.50 9.11
C ASN A 40 24.90 -7.29 8.19
N GLU A 41 24.55 -6.10 8.68
CA GLU A 41 24.56 -4.86 7.90
C GLU A 41 25.99 -4.48 7.45
N LYS A 42 27.03 -4.93 8.17
CA LYS A 42 28.44 -4.73 7.80
C LYS A 42 28.79 -5.32 6.43
N TYR A 43 28.13 -6.40 6.04
CA TYR A 43 28.36 -7.08 4.77
C TYR A 43 27.40 -6.63 3.67
N GLY A 44 26.75 -5.46 3.84
CA GLY A 44 25.77 -4.96 2.88
C GLY A 44 24.49 -5.80 2.86
N MET A 45 24.12 -6.44 3.97
CA MET A 45 22.86 -7.20 4.03
C MET A 45 21.79 -6.38 4.76
N ILE A 46 20.59 -6.28 4.20
CA ILE A 46 19.48 -5.62 4.86
C ILE A 46 18.96 -6.52 5.98
N ARG A 47 19.21 -6.11 7.22
CA ARG A 47 18.69 -6.81 8.40
C ARG A 47 17.28 -6.35 8.71
N VAL A 48 16.35 -7.29 8.74
CA VAL A 48 15.02 -7.09 9.33
C VAL A 48 15.11 -7.42 10.81
N ASN A 49 15.20 -6.39 11.66
CA ASN A 49 15.27 -6.58 13.12
C ASN A 49 13.88 -6.85 13.74
N GLN A 50 13.10 -7.70 13.09
CA GLN A 50 11.76 -8.11 13.52
C GLN A 50 11.75 -9.65 13.54
N ASN A 51 11.00 -10.27 14.47
CA ASN A 51 10.93 -11.74 14.59
C ASN A 51 10.09 -12.40 13.47
N PHE A 52 10.09 -11.83 12.27
CA PHE A 52 9.31 -12.26 11.11
C PHE A 52 9.87 -11.67 9.82
N GLU A 53 9.52 -12.30 8.71
CA GLU A 53 10.04 -11.98 7.39
C GLU A 53 9.02 -11.19 6.54
N THR A 54 9.33 -9.94 6.25
CA THR A 54 8.40 -9.01 5.58
C THR A 54 9.02 -8.34 4.36
N TYR A 55 8.20 -8.06 3.35
CA TYR A 55 8.60 -7.11 2.32
C TYR A 55 8.81 -5.74 2.96
N LEU A 56 9.83 -5.02 2.49
CA LEU A 56 10.16 -3.67 2.92
C LEU A 56 9.70 -2.68 1.86
N TRP A 57 9.30 -1.48 2.25
CA TRP A 57 8.96 -0.46 1.27
C TRP A 57 10.21 -0.01 0.51
N ARG A 58 10.07 0.17 -0.81
CA ARG A 58 11.06 0.84 -1.67
C ARG A 58 10.56 2.23 -2.04
N LYS A 59 9.28 2.33 -2.37
CA LYS A 59 8.64 3.59 -2.75
C LYS A 59 8.69 4.60 -1.60
N PHE A 60 9.13 5.81 -1.92
CA PHE A 60 9.38 6.91 -0.98
C PHE A 60 10.44 6.62 0.11
N VAL A 61 11.26 5.59 -0.06
CA VAL A 61 12.44 5.36 0.79
C VAL A 61 13.66 5.96 0.10
N ALA A 62 14.40 6.81 0.82
CA ALA A 62 15.56 7.49 0.27
C ALA A 62 16.72 6.53 -0.04
N GLU A 63 17.29 6.69 -1.24
CA GLU A 63 18.49 6.00 -1.70
C GLU A 63 19.75 6.80 -1.36
N TYR A 64 20.77 6.14 -0.79
CA TYR A 64 22.00 6.75 -0.29
C TYR A 64 21.71 8.05 0.52
N ASN A 65 22.38 9.15 0.18
CA ASN A 65 22.11 10.50 0.68
C ASN A 65 21.41 11.40 -0.36
N MET A 66 20.81 10.79 -1.40
CA MET A 66 20.18 11.49 -2.54
C MET A 66 21.08 12.59 -3.15
N GLY A 67 22.35 12.26 -3.40
CA GLY A 67 23.30 13.21 -4.00
C GLY A 67 23.74 14.33 -3.05
N GLY A 68 23.67 14.12 -1.75
CA GLY A 68 24.04 15.11 -0.72
C GLY A 68 22.86 15.94 -0.19
N ALA A 69 21.65 15.73 -0.71
CA ALA A 69 20.46 16.45 -0.26
C ALA A 69 19.96 16.01 1.13
N ILE A 70 20.45 14.88 1.65
CA ILE A 70 20.07 14.37 2.98
C ILE A 70 21.23 14.57 3.96
N ASN A 71 21.02 15.45 4.94
CA ASN A 71 21.86 15.63 6.12
C ASN A 71 21.26 14.98 7.39
N ASN A 72 19.94 14.79 7.42
CA ASN A 72 19.19 14.12 8.47
C ASN A 72 18.14 13.23 7.82
N ARG A 73 18.04 11.95 8.22
CA ARG A 73 17.06 11.00 7.67
C ARG A 73 15.60 11.36 7.98
N ALA A 74 15.36 12.24 8.96
CA ALA A 74 14.04 12.83 9.20
C ALA A 74 13.64 13.85 8.11
N HIS A 75 14.61 14.38 7.35
CA HIS A 75 14.40 15.39 6.32
C HIS A 75 14.79 14.80 4.96
N THR A 76 13.79 14.36 4.21
CA THR A 76 13.99 13.82 2.87
C THR A 76 13.53 14.82 1.81
N PRO A 77 14.27 15.01 0.70
CA PRO A 77 13.82 15.85 -0.41
C PRO A 77 12.75 15.18 -1.29
N ILE A 78 12.30 13.97 -0.92
CA ILE A 78 11.25 13.25 -1.65
C ILE A 78 9.94 14.04 -1.56
N ASN A 79 9.42 14.45 -2.71
CA ASN A 79 8.10 15.08 -2.81
C ASN A 79 7.02 14.00 -2.70
N PHE A 80 6.33 13.95 -1.56
CA PHE A 80 5.26 13.00 -1.31
C PHE A 80 3.95 13.50 -1.94
N PRO A 81 3.33 12.75 -2.88
CA PRO A 81 2.14 13.22 -3.56
C PRO A 81 0.93 13.24 -2.62
N LEU A 82 0.22 14.37 -2.58
CA LEU A 82 -1.10 14.45 -1.93
C LEU A 82 -2.23 14.04 -2.89
N ILE A 83 -2.07 14.37 -4.17
CA ILE A 83 -2.94 13.98 -5.26
C ILE A 83 -2.09 13.78 -6.51
N ARG A 84 -2.45 12.78 -7.34
CA ARG A 84 -1.82 12.57 -8.64
C ARG A 84 -2.79 11.98 -9.64
N TYR A 85 -2.46 12.12 -10.91
CA TYR A 85 -3.37 11.82 -12.00
C TYR A 85 -3.97 10.41 -11.97
N ALA A 86 -3.18 9.37 -11.66
CA ALA A 86 -3.70 8.00 -11.58
C ALA A 86 -4.76 7.83 -10.48
N ASP A 87 -4.66 8.54 -9.35
CA ASP A 87 -5.71 8.52 -8.32
C ASP A 87 -7.00 9.15 -8.85
N VAL A 88 -6.89 10.28 -9.57
CA VAL A 88 -8.04 10.95 -10.20
C VAL A 88 -8.73 10.03 -11.22
N LEU A 89 -7.97 9.33 -12.06
CA LEU A 89 -8.52 8.36 -13.01
C LEU A 89 -9.29 7.24 -12.28
N LEU A 90 -8.72 6.70 -11.20
CA LEU A 90 -9.33 5.61 -10.44
C LEU A 90 -10.54 6.07 -9.60
N MET A 91 -10.57 7.33 -9.14
CA MET A 91 -11.76 7.93 -8.52
C MET A 91 -12.88 8.10 -9.55
N LEU A 92 -12.57 8.60 -10.75
CA LEU A 92 -13.55 8.73 -11.83
C LEU A 92 -14.07 7.36 -12.31
N ALA A 93 -13.20 6.35 -12.37
CA ALA A 93 -13.60 4.97 -12.67
C ALA A 93 -14.61 4.43 -11.65
N GLU A 94 -14.45 4.77 -10.38
CA GLU A 94 -15.40 4.42 -9.33
C GLU A 94 -16.76 5.09 -9.55
N CYS A 95 -16.77 6.38 -9.88
CA CYS A 95 -18.01 7.10 -10.22
C CYS A 95 -18.73 6.46 -11.42
N TYR A 96 -18.02 6.17 -12.51
CA TYR A 96 -18.62 5.51 -13.67
C TYR A 96 -19.15 4.12 -13.36
N ASN A 97 -18.46 3.35 -12.53
CA ASN A 97 -18.97 2.06 -12.11
C ASN A 97 -20.26 2.16 -11.29
N GLU A 98 -20.39 3.19 -10.45
CA GLU A 98 -21.61 3.47 -9.69
C GLU A 98 -22.77 3.90 -10.59
N GLU A 99 -22.50 4.65 -11.67
CA GLU A 99 -23.47 5.08 -12.68
C GLU A 99 -23.89 3.98 -13.69
N GLY A 100 -23.33 2.78 -13.61
CA GLY A 100 -23.62 1.71 -14.57
C GLY A 100 -22.87 1.84 -15.91
N LYS A 101 -21.80 2.63 -15.93
CA LYS A 101 -20.91 2.83 -17.09
C LYS A 101 -19.64 1.98 -16.94
N GLN A 102 -19.81 0.65 -16.90
CA GLN A 102 -18.69 -0.27 -16.65
C GLN A 102 -17.57 -0.19 -17.69
N ASP A 103 -17.89 0.00 -18.97
CA ASP A 103 -16.87 0.09 -20.02
C ASP A 103 -16.03 1.36 -19.89
N ASP A 104 -16.63 2.50 -19.52
CA ASP A 104 -15.91 3.76 -19.25
C ASP A 104 -14.99 3.61 -18.03
N ALA A 105 -15.48 2.98 -16.96
CA ALA A 105 -14.67 2.68 -15.77
C ALA A 105 -13.47 1.79 -16.11
N VAL A 106 -13.70 0.74 -16.91
CA VAL A 106 -12.63 -0.15 -17.38
C VAL A 106 -11.63 0.58 -18.26
N GLY A 107 -12.07 1.52 -19.11
CA GLY A 107 -11.19 2.39 -19.89
C GLY A 107 -10.16 3.12 -19.03
N LEU A 108 -10.62 3.78 -17.96
CA LEU A 108 -9.75 4.53 -17.05
C LEU A 108 -8.80 3.63 -16.24
N ILE A 109 -9.25 2.42 -15.83
CA ILE A 109 -8.38 1.42 -15.21
C ILE A 109 -7.27 1.01 -16.19
N ASN A 110 -7.62 0.81 -17.47
CA ASN A 110 -6.69 0.39 -18.49
C ASN A 110 -5.64 1.46 -18.83
N GLU A 111 -5.97 2.75 -18.73
CA GLU A 111 -4.98 3.83 -18.85
C GLU A 111 -3.87 3.72 -17.78
N VAL A 112 -4.24 3.46 -16.52
CA VAL A 112 -3.27 3.27 -15.43
C VAL A 112 -2.40 2.03 -15.67
N ARG A 113 -3.02 0.93 -16.13
CA ARG A 113 -2.34 -0.35 -16.40
C ARG A 113 -1.39 -0.25 -17.59
N ALA A 114 -1.79 0.42 -18.67
CA ALA A 114 -1.00 0.58 -19.89
C ALA A 114 0.32 1.30 -19.64
N ARG A 115 0.35 2.29 -18.75
CA ARG A 115 1.58 3.03 -18.37
C ARG A 115 2.70 2.11 -17.88
N VAL A 116 2.36 0.96 -17.30
CA VAL A 116 3.31 -0.04 -16.77
C VAL A 116 3.27 -1.36 -17.55
N ASN A 117 2.75 -1.33 -18.78
CA ASN A 117 2.64 -2.51 -19.67
C ASN A 117 1.85 -3.68 -19.07
N MET A 118 0.92 -3.40 -18.17
CA MET A 118 0.02 -4.43 -17.65
C MET A 118 -1.12 -4.69 -18.64
N PRO A 119 -1.53 -5.96 -18.85
CA PRO A 119 -2.64 -6.29 -19.75
C PRO A 119 -3.91 -5.54 -19.37
N GLY A 120 -4.64 -5.04 -20.36
CA GLY A 120 -5.94 -4.42 -20.12
C GLY A 120 -6.93 -5.40 -19.49
N ILE A 121 -7.77 -4.89 -18.62
CA ILE A 121 -9.01 -5.57 -18.24
C ILE A 121 -9.83 -5.78 -19.52
N ASN A 122 -10.45 -6.96 -19.64
CA ASN A 122 -11.22 -7.38 -20.81
C ASN A 122 -10.43 -7.54 -22.13
N SER A 123 -9.09 -7.61 -22.10
CA SER A 123 -8.25 -7.71 -23.32
C SER A 123 -7.68 -9.12 -23.58
N GLY A 124 -8.23 -10.18 -22.97
CA GLY A 124 -7.67 -11.51 -23.12
C GLY A 124 -8.41 -12.60 -22.34
N PRO A 125 -7.72 -13.41 -21.51
CA PRO A 125 -8.31 -14.58 -20.87
C PRO A 125 -9.49 -14.24 -19.94
N ALA A 126 -10.40 -15.20 -19.75
CA ALA A 126 -11.61 -15.05 -18.94
C ALA A 126 -11.35 -14.52 -17.51
N TRP A 127 -10.20 -14.85 -16.91
CA TRP A 127 -9.85 -14.37 -15.57
C TRP A 127 -9.50 -12.88 -15.53
N LEU A 128 -9.27 -12.21 -16.66
CA LEU A 128 -9.13 -10.75 -16.78
C LEU A 128 -10.46 -10.04 -17.01
N GLU A 129 -11.55 -10.78 -17.21
CA GLU A 129 -12.83 -10.15 -17.48
C GLU A 129 -13.40 -9.45 -16.25
N ALA A 130 -14.07 -8.32 -16.50
CA ALA A 130 -14.90 -7.60 -15.55
C ALA A 130 -15.92 -6.77 -16.33
N ARG A 131 -17.18 -7.17 -16.24
CA ARG A 131 -18.30 -6.54 -16.96
C ARG A 131 -19.43 -6.10 -16.04
N THR A 132 -19.57 -6.72 -14.87
CA THR A 132 -20.57 -6.34 -13.89
C THR A 132 -20.04 -5.30 -12.92
N LYS A 133 -20.95 -4.53 -12.28
CA LYS A 133 -20.60 -3.55 -11.24
C LYS A 133 -19.66 -4.11 -10.17
N ASN A 134 -19.94 -5.32 -9.69
CA ASN A 134 -19.13 -5.97 -8.65
C ASN A 134 -17.76 -6.43 -9.16
N GLN A 135 -17.68 -6.94 -10.40
CA GLN A 135 -16.40 -7.33 -10.99
C GLN A 135 -15.51 -6.11 -11.23
N VAL A 136 -16.06 -5.03 -11.80
CA VAL A 136 -15.34 -3.79 -12.05
C VAL A 136 -14.91 -3.14 -10.73
N PHE A 137 -15.78 -3.12 -9.72
CA PHE A 137 -15.41 -2.67 -8.38
C PHE A 137 -14.22 -3.45 -7.81
N ALA A 138 -14.20 -4.78 -7.95
CA ALA A 138 -13.06 -5.59 -7.53
C ALA A 138 -11.76 -5.22 -8.28
N ARG A 139 -11.84 -4.87 -9.57
CA ARG A 139 -10.69 -4.35 -10.34
C ARG A 139 -10.23 -2.99 -9.83
N ILE A 140 -11.15 -2.06 -9.57
CA ILE A 140 -10.84 -0.73 -9.02
C ILE A 140 -10.12 -0.88 -7.68
N ARG A 141 -10.65 -1.71 -6.78
CA ARG A 141 -10.02 -1.98 -5.47
C ARG A 141 -8.60 -2.51 -5.61
N HIS A 142 -8.40 -3.50 -6.48
CA HIS A 142 -7.09 -4.09 -6.70
C HIS A 142 -6.12 -3.06 -7.31
N GLU A 143 -6.56 -2.34 -8.35
CA GLU A 143 -5.73 -1.37 -9.05
C GLU A 143 -5.33 -0.22 -8.11
N ARG A 144 -6.26 0.31 -7.30
CA ARG A 144 -5.95 1.30 -6.26
C ARG A 144 -4.93 0.77 -5.24
N ALA A 145 -5.08 -0.47 -4.79
CA ALA A 145 -4.16 -1.07 -3.82
C ALA A 145 -2.73 -1.24 -4.35
N VAL A 146 -2.57 -1.58 -5.64
CA VAL A 146 -1.26 -1.76 -6.28
C VAL A 146 -0.65 -0.41 -6.68
N GLU A 147 -1.43 0.42 -7.35
CA GLU A 147 -0.98 1.71 -7.89
C GLU A 147 -0.60 2.68 -6.78
N LEU A 148 -1.44 2.76 -5.74
CA LEU A 148 -1.34 3.74 -4.65
C LEU A 148 -0.73 3.15 -3.38
N ALA A 149 0.00 2.04 -3.51
CA ALA A 149 0.75 1.45 -2.40
C ALA A 149 1.70 2.50 -1.79
N ALA A 150 1.78 2.52 -0.45
CA ALA A 150 2.55 3.48 0.34
C ALA A 150 2.14 4.97 0.21
N GLU A 151 0.94 5.27 -0.30
CA GLU A 151 0.44 6.66 -0.45
C GLU A 151 -0.64 7.05 0.59
N GLY A 152 -0.89 6.22 1.61
CA GLY A 152 -1.80 6.54 2.72
C GLY A 152 -3.30 6.38 2.42
N LEU A 153 -3.68 5.85 1.24
CA LEU A 153 -5.08 5.80 0.80
C LEU A 153 -5.83 4.53 1.21
N SER A 154 -5.13 3.40 1.39
CA SER A 154 -5.77 2.08 1.58
C SER A 154 -6.72 2.01 2.78
N PHE A 155 -6.39 2.66 3.90
CA PHE A 155 -7.26 2.67 5.08
C PHE A 155 -8.56 3.45 4.80
N SER A 156 -8.43 4.66 4.25
CA SER A 156 -9.56 5.52 3.90
C SER A 156 -10.47 4.86 2.85
N ASP A 157 -9.88 4.18 1.87
CA ASP A 157 -10.60 3.41 0.86
C ASP A 157 -11.39 2.25 1.47
N MET A 158 -10.75 1.40 2.29
CA MET A 158 -11.45 0.30 2.96
C MET A 158 -12.56 0.78 3.90
N ARG A 159 -12.36 1.93 4.56
CA ARG A 159 -13.34 2.58 5.43
C ARG A 159 -14.55 3.08 4.67
N ARG A 160 -14.36 3.88 3.61
CA ARG A 160 -15.48 4.44 2.83
C ARG A 160 -16.26 3.39 2.04
N TRP A 161 -15.62 2.27 1.70
CA TRP A 161 -16.29 1.13 1.07
C TRP A 161 -17.04 0.23 2.03
N GLY A 162 -16.97 0.45 3.35
CA GLY A 162 -17.63 -0.44 4.32
C GLY A 162 -16.96 -1.81 4.44
N LEU A 163 -15.64 -1.90 4.21
CA LEU A 163 -14.93 -3.17 4.11
C LEU A 163 -13.96 -3.44 5.27
N LEU A 164 -13.85 -2.57 6.26
CA LEU A 164 -12.94 -2.77 7.39
C LEU A 164 -13.23 -4.08 8.11
N GLU A 165 -14.51 -4.38 8.35
CA GLU A 165 -14.93 -5.61 9.05
C GLU A 165 -14.61 -6.91 8.30
N THR A 166 -14.43 -6.86 6.98
CA THR A 166 -13.93 -8.02 6.20
C THR A 166 -12.52 -8.44 6.61
N LEU A 167 -11.81 -7.57 7.31
CA LEU A 167 -10.48 -7.82 7.85
C LEU A 167 -10.52 -8.36 9.27
N ASN A 168 -11.68 -8.41 9.93
CA ASN A 168 -11.79 -8.96 11.27
C ASN A 168 -11.37 -10.44 11.27
N GLU A 169 -10.59 -10.83 12.27
CA GLU A 169 -10.03 -12.18 12.43
C GLU A 169 -9.07 -12.64 11.33
N LYS A 170 -8.73 -11.76 10.39
CA LYS A 170 -7.72 -12.06 9.38
C LYS A 170 -6.36 -12.26 10.04
N LYS A 171 -5.79 -13.44 9.85
CA LYS A 171 -4.42 -13.78 10.26
C LYS A 171 -3.45 -13.13 9.30
N GLU A 172 -2.76 -12.09 9.76
CA GLU A 172 -1.69 -11.46 9.01
C GLU A 172 -0.44 -12.31 9.12
N LYS A 173 0.05 -12.76 7.96
CA LYS A 173 1.20 -13.63 7.85
C LYS A 173 2.38 -12.86 7.27
N ASP A 174 3.56 -13.27 7.67
CA ASP A 174 4.79 -12.90 7.00
C ASP A 174 4.92 -13.68 5.66
N PHE A 175 5.90 -13.38 4.82
CA PHE A 175 5.96 -14.02 3.49
C PHE A 175 6.41 -15.50 3.54
N THR A 176 6.88 -15.99 4.69
CA THR A 176 7.14 -17.43 4.92
C THR A 176 5.88 -18.18 5.35
N GLY A 177 4.79 -17.45 5.61
CA GLY A 177 3.51 -18.00 6.05
C GLY A 177 3.34 -18.03 7.58
N LYS A 178 4.33 -17.58 8.34
CA LYS A 178 4.23 -17.47 9.80
C LYS A 178 3.23 -16.39 10.18
N VAL A 179 2.29 -16.72 11.06
CA VAL A 179 1.31 -15.75 11.58
C VAL A 179 2.02 -14.75 12.48
N ARG A 180 1.84 -13.46 12.19
CA ARG A 180 2.39 -12.34 12.97
C ARG A 180 1.39 -11.87 14.03
N TYR A 181 0.17 -11.60 13.58
CA TYR A 181 -0.93 -11.18 14.44
C TYR A 181 -2.26 -11.47 13.76
N THR A 182 -3.33 -11.48 14.54
CA THR A 182 -4.70 -11.58 14.04
C THR A 182 -5.37 -10.22 14.18
N ARG A 183 -5.92 -9.70 13.09
CA ARG A 183 -6.66 -8.44 13.12
C ARG A 183 -7.91 -8.59 13.96
N LYS A 184 -8.23 -7.54 14.72
CA LYS A 184 -9.52 -7.36 15.39
C LYS A 184 -10.09 -6.05 14.91
N VAL A 185 -11.23 -6.14 14.25
CA VAL A 185 -11.92 -4.99 13.65
C VAL A 185 -13.40 -5.12 13.96
N SER A 186 -14.02 -4.02 14.37
CA SER A 186 -15.46 -3.94 14.58
C SER A 186 -16.02 -2.64 13.99
N SER A 187 -17.34 -2.48 14.08
CA SER A 187 -18.05 -1.30 13.56
C SER A 187 -17.59 0.03 14.15
N ARG A 188 -16.97 0.04 15.34
CA ARG A 188 -16.40 1.26 15.93
C ARG A 188 -15.21 1.80 15.15
N ASP A 189 -14.46 0.92 14.48
CA ASP A 189 -13.16 1.27 13.86
C ASP A 189 -13.34 2.08 12.55
N TYR A 190 -14.58 2.31 12.12
CA TYR A 190 -14.92 3.26 11.05
C TYR A 190 -14.79 4.72 11.49
N LEU A 191 -14.81 5.01 12.79
CA LEU A 191 -14.67 6.36 13.32
C LEU A 191 -13.58 6.40 14.39
N TRP A 192 -12.83 7.50 14.43
CA TRP A 192 -11.85 7.70 15.49
C TRP A 192 -12.56 8.11 16.79
N PRO A 193 -12.09 7.70 17.97
CA PRO A 193 -12.61 8.23 19.22
C PRO A 193 -12.33 9.73 19.30
N ILE A 194 -13.29 10.50 19.78
CA ILE A 194 -13.02 11.84 20.27
C ILE A 194 -12.16 11.68 21.53
N PRO A 195 -11.00 12.36 21.65
CA PRO A 195 -10.15 12.25 22.82
C PRO A 195 -10.91 12.58 24.11
N ALA A 196 -10.72 11.77 25.15
CA ALA A 196 -11.47 11.92 26.41
C ALA A 196 -11.30 13.31 27.04
N GLU A 197 -10.08 13.85 27.00
CA GLU A 197 -9.79 15.21 27.50
C GLU A 197 -10.59 16.30 26.78
N GLU A 198 -10.90 16.13 25.50
CA GLU A 198 -11.71 17.10 24.75
C GLU A 198 -13.18 17.01 25.16
N ILE A 199 -13.69 15.80 25.41
CA ILE A 199 -15.04 15.59 25.96
C ILE A 199 -15.17 16.14 27.38
N GLU A 200 -14.13 16.01 28.20
CA GLU A 200 -14.10 16.55 29.56
C GLU A 200 -14.10 18.08 29.56
N LYS A 201 -13.34 18.71 28.65
CA LYS A 201 -13.34 20.18 28.47
C LYS A 201 -14.67 20.69 27.92
N ASN A 202 -15.32 19.95 27.02
CA ASN A 202 -16.57 20.34 26.41
C ASN A 202 -17.61 19.21 26.44
N SER A 203 -18.48 19.25 27.45
CA SER A 203 -19.53 18.25 27.66
C SER A 203 -20.56 18.18 26.52
N SER A 204 -20.66 19.21 25.66
CA SER A 204 -21.51 19.18 24.46
C SER A 204 -20.99 18.24 23.36
N LEU A 205 -19.77 17.71 23.49
CA LEU A 205 -19.23 16.69 22.58
C LEU A 205 -19.73 15.27 22.89
N LYS A 206 -20.55 15.09 23.93
CA LYS A 206 -21.16 13.78 24.25
C LYS A 206 -22.36 13.50 23.35
N PRO A 207 -22.62 12.21 23.02
CA PRO A 207 -21.79 11.04 23.29
C PRO A 207 -20.57 10.96 22.35
N ASN A 208 -19.59 10.12 22.69
CA ASN A 208 -18.49 9.79 21.77
C ASN A 208 -19.03 9.08 20.51
N ASN A 209 -18.16 8.90 19.52
CA ASN A 209 -18.48 8.10 18.34
C ASN A 209 -18.91 6.67 18.73
N PRO A 210 -19.85 6.05 18.00
CA PRO A 210 -20.40 4.75 18.37
C PRO A 210 -19.35 3.67 18.66
N GLY A 211 -19.43 3.07 19.85
CA GLY A 211 -18.54 1.98 20.29
C GLY A 211 -17.22 2.41 20.93
N TRP A 212 -17.00 3.71 21.12
CA TRP A 212 -15.86 4.31 21.82
C TRP A 212 -16.25 5.00 23.14
#